data_AF-A0A2N2W4X4-F1
#
_entry.id   AF-A0A2N2W4X4-F1
#
_cell.length_a   1.000
_cell.length_b   1.000
_cell.length_c   1.000
_cell.angle_alpha   90.00
_cell.angle_beta   90.00
_cell.angle_gamma   90.00
#
_symmetry.space_group_name_H-M   'P 1'
#
loop_
_entity.id
_entity.type
_entity.pdbx_description
1 polymer ?
#
loop_
_entity_poly.entity_id
_entity_poly.type
_entity_poly.pdbx_seq_one_letter_code
_entity_poly.pdbx_strand_id
1 'polypeptide(L)'
;MTPVAIIAKAKEIGLDLIGITDHNSTLQAREIRRVGQLAGVEVLCGAEITTREEVHVLAFVEGDDSLDKLQEWLTNNLIVVPNNPDIFGYQLVVNQNEDVIYQEDNLLIGAIDKSIEEVEEFVHSLGGIFIPAHIDKQQNSVISQLGFLPTHLRVDALELSSNVNIEDFKKMNSYIAKKPFIQSSDAHYIDDIGKVYTELKTEGTTFEQIKSAINRI
;
A
#
# COMPACT_ATOMS: atom_id res chain seq x y z
N MET A 1 9.73 7.09 8.32
CA MET A 1 10.95 6.24 8.35
C MET A 1 11.84 6.63 7.17
N THR A 2 13.18 6.63 7.30
CA THR A 2 14.06 7.06 6.18
C THR A 2 14.32 5.92 5.19
N PRO A 3 14.61 6.22 3.90
CA PRO A 3 14.81 5.18 2.88
C PRO A 3 15.88 4.15 3.25
N VAL A 4 17.03 4.63 3.74
CA VAL A 4 18.16 3.76 4.11
C VAL A 4 17.77 2.83 5.26
N ALA A 5 17.05 3.35 6.27
CA ALA A 5 16.62 2.54 7.40
C ALA A 5 15.62 1.45 7.01
N ILE A 6 14.63 1.78 6.15
CA ILE A 6 13.64 0.82 5.65
C ILE A 6 14.33 -0.33 4.92
N ILE A 7 15.20 -0.01 3.96
CA ILE A 7 15.90 -1.00 3.13
C ILE A 7 16.90 -1.82 3.97
N ALA A 8 17.63 -1.18 4.88
CA ALA A 8 18.54 -1.88 5.78
C ALA A 8 17.79 -2.91 6.64
N LYS A 9 16.63 -2.53 7.19
CA LYS A 9 15.82 -3.43 7.99
C LYS A 9 15.25 -4.58 7.16
N ALA A 10 14.68 -4.30 5.98
CA ALA A 10 14.17 -5.32 5.07
C ALA A 10 15.24 -6.37 4.71
N LYS A 11 16.48 -5.91 4.48
CA LYS A 11 17.62 -6.78 4.21
C LYS A 11 18.06 -7.59 5.43
N GLU A 12 18.07 -7.00 6.62
CA GLU A 12 18.42 -7.66 7.89
C GLU A 12 17.52 -8.87 8.16
N ILE A 13 16.21 -8.71 7.92
CA ILE A 13 15.21 -9.76 8.15
C ILE A 13 15.06 -10.74 6.96
N GLY A 14 15.74 -10.47 5.84
CA GLY A 14 15.72 -11.32 4.65
C GLY A 14 14.45 -11.23 3.81
N LEU A 15 13.79 -10.06 3.74
CA LEU A 15 12.70 -9.85 2.78
C LEU A 15 13.25 -9.66 1.36
N ASP A 16 12.80 -10.48 0.42
CA ASP A 16 13.14 -10.35 -1.00
C ASP A 16 12.42 -9.16 -1.67
N LEU A 17 11.22 -8.85 -1.18
CA LEU A 17 10.30 -7.85 -1.73
C LEU A 17 9.65 -7.04 -0.61
N ILE A 18 9.58 -5.72 -0.78
CA ILE A 18 8.74 -4.84 0.05
C ILE A 18 7.81 -3.99 -0.82
N GLY A 19 6.68 -3.58 -0.26
CA GLY A 19 5.78 -2.58 -0.86
C GLY A 19 5.85 -1.28 -0.07
N ILE A 20 5.99 -0.15 -0.78
CA ILE A 20 5.93 1.19 -0.18
C ILE A 20 4.59 1.82 -0.53
N THR A 21 3.82 2.15 0.50
CA THR A 21 2.44 2.64 0.40
C THR A 21 2.20 3.74 1.43
N ASP A 22 2.89 4.87 1.28
CA ASP A 22 2.57 6.04 2.11
C ASP A 22 1.13 6.50 1.81
N HIS A 23 0.47 7.11 2.80
CA HIS A 23 -0.90 7.58 2.65
C HIS A 23 -1.03 8.59 1.51
N ASN A 24 -1.91 8.32 0.55
CA ASN A 24 -2.26 9.18 -0.59
C ASN A 24 -1.05 9.82 -1.31
N SER A 25 0.11 9.17 -1.29
CA SER A 25 1.35 9.71 -1.85
C SER A 25 2.29 8.60 -2.27
N THR A 26 2.99 8.85 -3.36
CA THR A 26 4.03 7.99 -3.92
C THR A 26 5.40 8.67 -3.91
N LEU A 27 5.48 9.93 -3.43
CA LEU A 27 6.64 10.81 -3.62
C LEU A 27 7.93 10.21 -3.05
N GLN A 28 7.85 9.48 -1.94
CA GLN A 28 9.00 8.84 -1.31
C GLN A 28 9.36 7.49 -1.95
N ALA A 29 8.40 6.82 -2.60
CA ALA A 29 8.56 5.46 -3.10
C ALA A 29 9.69 5.33 -4.13
N ARG A 30 9.85 6.34 -5.01
CA ARG A 30 10.90 6.33 -6.04
C ARG A 30 12.31 6.28 -5.43
N GLU A 31 12.55 7.07 -4.39
CA GLU A 31 13.85 7.11 -3.72
C GLU A 31 14.09 5.81 -2.93
N ILE A 32 13.07 5.28 -2.25
CA ILE A 32 13.18 4.00 -1.54
C ILE A 32 13.50 2.86 -2.50
N ARG A 33 12.83 2.79 -3.67
CA ARG A 33 13.15 1.79 -4.70
C ARG A 33 14.59 1.94 -5.21
N ARG A 34 15.06 3.17 -5.43
CA ARG A 34 16.45 3.41 -5.85
C ARG A 34 17.46 2.90 -4.80
N VAL A 35 17.21 3.14 -3.52
CA VAL A 35 18.04 2.63 -2.42
C VAL A 35 17.94 1.09 -2.33
N GLY A 36 16.75 0.53 -2.51
CA GLY A 36 16.51 -0.92 -2.56
C GLY A 36 17.30 -1.61 -3.66
N GLN A 37 17.27 -1.07 -4.88
CA GLN A 37 18.03 -1.57 -6.02
C GLN A 37 19.53 -1.62 -5.75
N LEU A 38 20.09 -0.61 -5.09
CA LEU A 38 21.51 -0.59 -4.69
C LEU A 38 21.84 -1.64 -3.62
N ALA A 39 20.87 -1.97 -2.76
CA ALA A 39 21.03 -2.92 -1.67
C ALA A 39 20.67 -4.37 -2.06
N GLY A 40 20.04 -4.59 -3.22
CA GLY A 40 19.53 -5.87 -3.68
C GLY A 40 18.19 -6.28 -3.06
N VAL A 41 17.34 -5.31 -2.72
CA VAL A 41 15.96 -5.53 -2.21
C VAL A 41 14.98 -5.01 -3.27
N GLU A 42 14.04 -5.85 -3.70
CA GLU A 42 13.01 -5.45 -4.66
C GLU A 42 11.93 -4.58 -3.98
N VAL A 43 11.43 -3.57 -4.68
CA VAL A 43 10.47 -2.60 -4.11
C VAL A 43 9.32 -2.33 -5.06
N LEU A 44 8.10 -2.72 -4.66
CA LEU A 44 6.88 -2.23 -5.29
C LEU A 44 6.61 -0.79 -4.85
N CYS A 45 6.33 0.08 -5.82
CA CYS A 45 5.99 1.47 -5.58
C CYS A 45 4.48 1.67 -5.71
N GLY A 46 3.93 2.42 -4.77
CA GLY A 46 2.50 2.59 -4.65
C GLY A 46 2.11 3.61 -3.59
N ALA A 47 0.84 3.56 -3.20
CA ALA A 47 0.27 4.38 -2.14
C ALA A 47 -0.77 3.55 -1.37
N GLU A 48 -0.97 3.88 -0.09
CA GLU A 48 -2.16 3.47 0.66
C GLU A 48 -3.20 4.60 0.49
N ILE A 49 -4.21 4.34 -0.33
CA ILE A 49 -5.21 5.33 -0.71
C ILE A 49 -6.36 5.26 0.28
N THR A 50 -6.70 6.39 0.89
CA THR A 50 -7.90 6.51 1.74
C THR A 50 -9.06 6.97 0.89
N THR A 51 -10.00 6.09 0.57
CA THR A 51 -11.17 6.41 -0.28
C THR A 51 -12.12 7.37 0.43
N ARG A 52 -13.12 7.88 -0.31
CA ARG A 52 -14.20 8.71 0.23
C ARG A 52 -15.05 8.00 1.28
N GLU A 53 -15.14 6.68 1.20
CA GLU A 53 -15.74 5.81 2.23
C GLU A 53 -14.82 5.59 3.44
N GLU A 54 -13.67 6.26 3.45
CA GLU A 54 -12.57 6.08 4.41
C GLU A 54 -12.03 4.64 4.42
N VAL A 55 -12.15 3.90 3.32
CA VAL A 55 -11.54 2.57 3.17
C VAL A 55 -10.11 2.73 2.69
N HIS A 56 -9.17 2.05 3.33
CA HIS A 56 -7.80 2.01 2.85
C HIS A 56 -7.61 0.95 1.76
N VAL A 57 -6.85 1.30 0.74
CA VAL A 57 -6.52 0.44 -0.39
C VAL A 57 -5.05 0.57 -0.71
N LEU A 58 -4.34 -0.55 -0.79
CA LEU A 58 -3.00 -0.59 -1.36
C LEU A 58 -3.10 -0.58 -2.89
N ALA A 59 -2.44 0.39 -3.51
CA ALA A 59 -2.33 0.52 -4.95
C ALA A 59 -0.87 0.48 -5.37
N PHE A 60 -0.48 -0.48 -6.21
CA PHE A 60 0.88 -0.56 -6.77
C PHE A 60 0.85 -0.45 -8.29
N VAL A 61 1.88 0.16 -8.88
CA VAL A 61 1.98 0.38 -10.34
C VAL A 61 3.39 0.11 -10.86
N GLU A 62 3.48 -0.28 -12.13
CA GLU A 62 4.76 -0.55 -12.79
C GLU A 62 5.31 0.70 -13.48
N GLY A 63 6.59 0.98 -13.23
CA GLY A 63 7.34 2.03 -13.92
C GLY A 63 7.05 3.45 -13.45
N ASP A 64 7.91 4.38 -13.87
CA ASP A 64 7.85 5.78 -13.44
C ASP A 64 6.64 6.50 -14.01
N ASP A 65 6.29 6.23 -15.27
CA ASP A 65 5.15 6.87 -15.95
C ASP A 65 3.82 6.58 -15.24
N SER A 66 3.61 5.34 -14.78
CA SER A 66 2.39 4.96 -14.06
C SER A 66 2.40 5.50 -12.63
N LEU A 67 3.57 5.55 -11.98
CA LEU A 67 3.73 6.13 -10.66
C LEU A 67 3.43 7.63 -10.67
N ASP A 68 3.91 8.35 -11.69
CA ASP A 68 3.65 9.78 -11.87
C ASP A 68 2.17 10.07 -12.14
N LYS A 69 1.51 9.25 -12.97
CA LYS A 69 0.06 9.33 -13.18
C LYS A 69 -0.72 9.06 -11.90
N LEU A 70 -0.28 8.10 -11.09
CA LEU A 70 -0.90 7.81 -9.80
C LEU A 70 -0.75 8.99 -8.84
N GLN A 71 0.44 9.58 -8.74
CA GLN A 71 0.66 10.77 -7.93
C GLN A 71 -0.19 11.96 -8.37
N GLU A 72 -0.21 12.25 -9.67
CA GLU A 72 -1.01 13.35 -10.23
C GLU A 72 -2.50 13.15 -9.92
N TRP A 73 -3.00 11.92 -10.07
CA TRP A 73 -4.39 11.59 -9.77
C TRP A 73 -4.70 11.74 -8.28
N LEU A 74 -3.80 11.30 -7.39
CA LEU A 74 -3.95 11.48 -5.95
C LEU A 74 -3.98 12.97 -5.59
N THR A 75 -3.02 13.75 -6.09
CA THR A 75 -2.95 15.20 -5.84
C THR A 75 -4.20 15.93 -6.33
N ASN A 76 -4.72 15.58 -7.52
CA ASN A 76 -5.91 16.21 -8.09
C ASN A 76 -7.22 15.88 -7.35
N ASN A 77 -7.26 14.77 -6.61
CA ASN A 77 -8.44 14.32 -5.88
C ASN A 77 -8.31 14.44 -4.36
N LEU A 78 -7.17 14.92 -3.85
CA LEU A 78 -6.95 15.12 -2.43
C LEU A 78 -7.89 16.20 -1.88
N ILE A 79 -8.55 15.91 -0.75
CA ILE A 79 -9.28 16.93 -0.01
C ILE A 79 -8.25 17.82 0.69
N VAL A 80 -8.13 19.07 0.21
CA VAL A 80 -7.12 20.01 0.67
C VAL A 80 -7.42 20.49 2.09
N VAL A 81 -6.73 19.90 3.06
CA VAL A 81 -6.73 20.29 4.48
C VAL A 81 -5.29 20.53 4.90
N PRO A 82 -4.92 21.72 5.43
CA PRO A 82 -3.56 21.94 5.91
C PRO A 82 -3.17 20.92 7.00
N ASN A 83 -1.98 20.34 6.87
CA ASN A 83 -1.40 19.49 7.89
C ASN A 83 -1.11 20.31 9.16
N ASN A 84 -1.33 19.70 10.32
CA ASN A 84 -0.86 20.23 11.61
C ASN A 84 0.30 19.36 12.11
N PRO A 85 1.56 19.77 11.93
CA PRO A 85 2.72 18.96 12.31
C PRO A 85 2.80 18.64 13.80
N ASP A 86 2.18 19.44 14.68
CA ASP A 86 2.16 19.17 16.11
C ASP A 86 1.27 17.96 16.48
N ILE A 87 0.33 17.61 15.60
CA ILE A 87 -0.62 16.49 15.80
C ILE A 87 -0.25 15.29 14.94
N PHE A 88 -0.01 15.52 13.65
CA PHE A 88 0.18 14.45 12.66
C PHE A 88 1.65 14.24 12.27
N GLY A 89 2.55 15.07 12.79
CA GLY A 89 3.95 15.05 12.40
C GLY A 89 4.22 15.69 11.04
N TYR A 90 5.50 15.78 10.69
CA TYR A 90 5.93 16.26 9.39
C TYR A 90 5.76 15.19 8.32
N GLN A 91 5.28 15.57 7.15
CA GLN A 91 5.14 14.70 5.99
C GLN A 91 6.25 15.04 5.01
N LEU A 92 7.40 14.38 5.19
CA LEU A 92 8.64 14.72 4.50
C LEU A 92 8.97 13.71 3.42
N VAL A 93 9.52 14.22 2.32
CA VAL A 93 10.23 13.44 1.32
C VAL A 93 11.71 13.73 1.52
N VAL A 94 12.50 12.67 1.72
CA VAL A 94 13.93 12.78 2.03
C VAL A 94 14.75 11.92 1.06
N ASN A 95 15.94 12.40 0.71
CA ASN A 95 16.90 11.63 -0.08
C ASN A 95 17.65 10.59 0.77
N GLN A 96 18.53 9.79 0.16
CA GLN A 96 19.37 8.81 0.86
C GLN A 96 20.30 9.37 1.96
N ASN A 97 20.62 10.67 1.94
CA ASN A 97 21.43 11.33 2.96
C ASN A 97 20.57 11.92 4.09
N GLU A 98 19.26 11.67 4.05
CA GLU A 98 18.25 12.23 4.95
C GLU A 98 18.07 13.75 4.82
N ASP A 99 18.53 14.34 3.71
CA ASP A 99 18.19 15.73 3.38
C ASP A 99 16.72 15.81 2.96
N VAL A 100 15.98 16.78 3.51
CA VAL A 100 14.60 17.07 3.11
C VAL A 100 14.59 17.69 1.72
N ILE A 101 13.95 17.01 0.76
CA ILE A 101 13.82 17.49 -0.62
C ILE A 101 12.44 18.09 -0.91
N TYR A 102 11.43 17.67 -0.15
CA TYR A 102 10.07 18.20 -0.22
C TYR A 102 9.35 17.96 1.11
N GLN A 103 8.37 18.81 1.41
CA GLN A 103 7.44 18.64 2.51
C GLN A 103 6.04 18.83 1.96
N GLU A 104 5.14 17.89 2.27
CA GLU A 104 3.73 18.03 1.95
C GLU A 104 3.04 18.89 3.02
N ASP A 105 2.40 19.98 2.58
CA ASP A 105 1.71 20.92 3.45
C ASP A 105 0.25 20.50 3.74
N ASN A 106 -0.33 19.60 2.94
CA ASN A 106 -1.70 19.11 3.14
C ASN A 106 -1.73 17.75 3.84
N LEU A 107 -2.69 17.53 4.73
CA LEU A 107 -2.84 16.30 5.48
C LEU A 107 -3.12 15.10 4.57
N LEU A 108 -2.22 14.11 4.58
CA LEU A 108 -2.28 12.96 3.67
C LEU A 108 -3.10 11.77 4.21
N ILE A 109 -3.29 11.66 5.53
CA ILE A 109 -4.03 10.52 6.13
C ILE A 109 -5.54 10.55 5.84
N GLY A 110 -6.07 11.71 5.44
CA GLY A 110 -7.49 11.91 5.18
C GLY A 110 -7.99 11.27 3.88
N ALA A 111 -9.31 11.24 3.69
CA ALA A 111 -9.92 10.73 2.48
C ALA A 111 -9.63 11.61 1.24
N ILE A 112 -9.55 10.98 0.07
CA ILE A 112 -9.64 11.64 -1.24
C ILE A 112 -11.11 11.66 -1.72
N ASP A 113 -11.44 12.55 -2.67
CA ASP A 113 -12.79 12.66 -3.26
C ASP A 113 -13.06 11.61 -4.35
N LYS A 114 -12.79 10.34 -4.02
CA LYS A 114 -12.97 9.19 -4.93
C LYS A 114 -13.49 7.97 -4.17
N SER A 115 -14.51 7.31 -4.74
CA SER A 115 -14.99 6.05 -4.17
C SER A 115 -13.98 4.92 -4.35
N ILE A 116 -14.15 3.84 -3.58
CA ILE A 116 -13.39 2.61 -3.74
C ILE A 116 -13.45 2.04 -5.17
N GLU A 117 -14.59 2.16 -5.85
CA GLU A 117 -14.74 1.73 -7.24
C GLU A 117 -13.97 2.65 -8.20
N GLU A 118 -14.02 3.97 -8.00
CA GLU A 118 -13.25 4.92 -8.80
C GLU A 118 -11.73 4.71 -8.65
N VAL A 119 -11.27 4.36 -7.43
CA VAL A 119 -9.87 3.99 -7.18
C VAL A 119 -9.52 2.68 -7.89
N GLU A 120 -10.37 1.65 -7.80
CA GLU A 120 -10.16 0.36 -8.46
C GLU A 120 -10.02 0.51 -9.97
N GLU A 121 -10.99 1.19 -10.60
CA GLU A 121 -11.00 1.44 -12.03
C GLU A 121 -9.74 2.18 -12.48
N PHE A 122 -9.31 3.19 -11.73
CA PHE A 122 -8.12 3.97 -12.04
C PHE A 122 -6.84 3.13 -11.92
N VAL A 123 -6.65 2.42 -10.81
CA VAL A 123 -5.46 1.56 -10.59
C VAL A 123 -5.36 0.49 -11.67
N HIS A 124 -6.47 -0.16 -12.02
CA HIS A 124 -6.48 -1.16 -13.09
C HIS A 124 -6.29 -0.55 -14.48
N SER A 125 -6.71 0.70 -14.72
CA SER A 125 -6.42 1.40 -15.99
C SER A 125 -4.92 1.63 -16.21
N LEU A 126 -4.12 1.68 -15.13
CA LEU A 126 -2.66 1.74 -15.16
C LEU A 126 -2.00 0.34 -15.22
N GLY A 127 -2.79 -0.73 -15.29
CA GLY A 127 -2.30 -2.11 -15.15
C GLY A 127 -1.86 -2.47 -13.73
N GLY A 128 -2.17 -1.63 -12.74
CA GLY A 128 -1.73 -1.76 -11.36
C GLY A 128 -2.36 -2.93 -10.58
N ILE A 129 -1.94 -3.05 -9.32
CA ILE A 129 -2.45 -4.01 -8.34
C ILE A 129 -3.33 -3.25 -7.35
N PHE A 130 -4.56 -3.71 -7.16
CA PHE A 130 -5.54 -3.13 -6.24
C PHE A 130 -5.90 -4.12 -5.13
N ILE A 131 -5.60 -3.75 -3.88
CA ILE A 131 -5.81 -4.59 -2.69
C ILE A 131 -6.48 -3.76 -1.60
N PRO A 132 -7.76 -4.01 -1.26
CA PRO A 132 -8.34 -3.47 -0.04
C PRO A 132 -7.49 -3.86 1.17
N ALA A 133 -7.03 -2.85 1.91
CA ALA A 133 -6.10 -3.00 3.02
C ALA A 133 -6.83 -3.49 4.27
N HIS A 134 -6.13 -4.27 5.10
CA HIS A 134 -6.54 -4.71 6.45
C HIS A 134 -8.06 -4.83 6.67
N ILE A 135 -8.74 -5.64 5.83
CA ILE A 135 -10.20 -5.65 5.67
C ILE A 135 -10.98 -6.05 6.94
N ASP A 136 -10.29 -6.56 7.96
CA ASP A 136 -10.81 -6.99 9.26
C ASP A 136 -10.80 -5.90 10.33
N LYS A 137 -10.05 -4.79 10.14
CA LYS A 137 -9.96 -3.73 11.14
C LYS A 137 -11.31 -3.07 11.36
N GLN A 138 -11.53 -2.57 12.58
CA GLN A 138 -12.77 -1.87 12.96
C GLN A 138 -12.87 -0.44 12.41
N GLN A 139 -11.78 0.07 11.87
CA GLN A 139 -11.69 1.39 11.26
C GLN A 139 -10.93 1.27 9.95
N ASN A 140 -11.30 2.11 9.01
CA ASN A 140 -10.69 2.23 7.68
C ASN A 140 -10.62 0.96 6.83
N SER A 141 -11.45 -0.04 7.14
CA SER A 141 -11.52 -1.29 6.40
C SER A 141 -12.82 -1.36 5.58
N VAL A 142 -12.79 -2.11 4.48
CA VAL A 142 -13.96 -2.27 3.61
C VAL A 142 -15.15 -2.89 4.36
N ILE A 143 -14.90 -3.84 5.27
CA ILE A 143 -15.97 -4.49 6.04
C ILE A 143 -16.51 -3.56 7.12
N SER A 144 -15.67 -2.80 7.83
CA SER A 144 -16.18 -1.88 8.85
C SER A 144 -16.98 -0.73 8.24
N GLN A 145 -16.54 -0.21 7.10
CA GLN A 145 -17.19 0.95 6.46
C GLN A 145 -18.43 0.57 5.68
N LEU A 146 -18.40 -0.54 4.93
CA LEU A 146 -19.49 -0.92 4.01
C LEU A 146 -20.33 -2.09 4.52
N GLY A 147 -19.86 -2.82 5.53
CA GLY A 147 -20.48 -4.04 6.04
C GLY A 147 -20.20 -5.30 5.20
N PHE A 148 -19.65 -5.15 4.00
CA PHE A 148 -19.35 -6.25 3.07
C PHE A 148 -18.34 -5.81 2.00
N LEU A 149 -17.71 -6.77 1.32
CA LEU A 149 -16.95 -6.49 0.09
C LEU A 149 -17.92 -6.38 -1.10
N PRO A 150 -17.98 -5.23 -1.83
CA PRO A 150 -18.85 -5.09 -2.99
C PRO A 150 -18.57 -6.16 -4.06
N THR A 151 -19.62 -6.82 -4.56
CA THR A 151 -19.48 -8.01 -5.44
C THR A 151 -18.91 -7.70 -6.83
N HIS A 152 -19.03 -6.45 -7.28
CA HIS A 152 -18.52 -6.00 -8.57
C HIS A 152 -17.10 -5.44 -8.47
N LEU A 153 -16.58 -5.20 -7.26
CA LEU A 153 -15.23 -4.69 -7.05
C LEU A 153 -14.20 -5.74 -7.45
N ARG A 154 -13.33 -5.39 -8.40
CA ARG A 154 -12.28 -6.29 -8.87
C ARG A 154 -11.06 -6.12 -7.97
N VAL A 155 -10.79 -7.14 -7.16
CA VAL A 155 -9.63 -7.16 -6.26
C VAL A 155 -8.59 -8.14 -6.77
N ASP A 156 -7.32 -7.76 -6.68
CA ASP A 156 -6.17 -8.64 -6.94
C ASP A 156 -5.90 -9.52 -5.71
N ALA A 157 -6.04 -8.98 -4.51
CA ALA A 157 -6.08 -9.70 -3.24
C ALA A 157 -6.87 -8.92 -2.19
N LEU A 158 -7.04 -9.53 -1.01
CA LEU A 158 -7.56 -8.88 0.19
C LEU A 158 -6.49 -8.97 1.28
N GLU A 159 -6.14 -7.85 1.89
CA GLU A 159 -5.19 -7.86 3.00
C GLU A 159 -5.91 -8.04 4.33
N LEU A 160 -5.36 -8.89 5.19
CA LEU A 160 -5.75 -9.03 6.59
C LEU A 160 -4.66 -8.47 7.51
N SER A 161 -5.07 -7.90 8.64
CA SER A 161 -4.15 -7.39 9.65
C SER A 161 -3.33 -8.52 10.30
N SER A 162 -2.18 -8.16 10.86
CA SER A 162 -1.16 -9.10 11.35
C SER A 162 -1.62 -10.09 12.43
N ASN A 163 -2.69 -9.79 13.17
CA ASN A 163 -3.17 -10.64 14.26
C ASN A 163 -4.29 -11.61 13.85
N VAL A 164 -4.71 -11.59 12.58
CA VAL A 164 -5.82 -12.41 12.09
C VAL A 164 -5.33 -13.76 11.59
N ASN A 165 -6.04 -14.83 12.00
CA ASN A 165 -5.91 -16.14 11.37
C ASN A 165 -6.75 -16.18 10.09
N ILE A 166 -6.08 -16.33 8.94
CA ILE A 166 -6.73 -16.32 7.61
C ILE A 166 -7.81 -17.40 7.49
N GLU A 167 -7.56 -18.61 7.98
CA GLU A 167 -8.49 -19.73 7.82
C GLU A 167 -9.77 -19.55 8.64
N ASP A 168 -9.66 -19.03 9.85
CA ASP A 168 -10.84 -18.71 10.66
C ASP A 168 -11.60 -17.52 10.08
N PHE A 169 -10.91 -16.50 9.56
CA PHE A 169 -11.54 -15.40 8.85
C PHE A 169 -12.33 -15.87 7.62
N LYS A 170 -11.75 -16.77 6.81
CA LYS A 170 -12.42 -17.38 5.64
C LYS A 170 -13.67 -18.18 6.03
N LYS A 171 -13.65 -18.91 7.14
CA LYS A 171 -14.82 -19.64 7.64
C LYS A 171 -15.96 -18.70 8.01
N MET A 172 -15.65 -17.59 8.68
CA MET A 172 -16.63 -16.58 9.06
C MET A 172 -17.15 -15.78 7.84
N ASN A 173 -16.30 -15.60 6.82
CA ASN A 173 -16.57 -14.80 5.62
C ASN A 173 -16.57 -15.66 4.35
N SER A 174 -17.36 -16.73 4.35
CA SER A 174 -17.37 -17.73 3.26
C SER A 174 -17.67 -17.17 1.86
N TYR A 175 -18.33 -16.01 1.77
CA TYR A 175 -18.65 -15.32 0.52
C TYR A 175 -17.41 -14.75 -0.21
N ILE A 176 -16.31 -14.49 0.51
CA ILE A 176 -15.02 -14.03 -0.05
C ILE A 176 -13.89 -15.03 0.12
N ALA A 177 -14.15 -16.21 0.68
CA ALA A 177 -13.12 -17.20 1.00
C ALA A 177 -12.32 -17.72 -0.20
N LYS A 178 -12.84 -17.55 -1.43
CA LYS A 178 -12.17 -17.93 -2.69
C LYS A 178 -11.30 -16.82 -3.29
N LYS A 179 -11.28 -15.62 -2.69
CA LYS A 179 -10.40 -14.53 -3.11
C LYS A 179 -8.97 -14.80 -2.60
N PRO A 180 -7.94 -14.25 -3.26
CA PRO A 180 -6.58 -14.29 -2.75
C PRO A 180 -6.46 -13.44 -1.47
N PHE A 181 -5.71 -13.90 -0.48
CA PHE A 181 -5.48 -13.19 0.78
C PHE A 181 -3.99 -12.98 1.01
N ILE A 182 -3.63 -11.78 1.45
CA ILE A 182 -2.28 -11.45 1.90
C ILE A 182 -2.30 -10.94 3.35
N GLN A 183 -1.14 -10.96 3.98
CA GLN A 183 -0.85 -10.23 5.20
C GLN A 183 0.47 -9.49 5.03
N SER A 184 0.48 -8.21 5.42
CA SER A 184 1.68 -7.38 5.46
C SER A 184 1.78 -6.67 6.81
N SER A 185 2.94 -6.06 7.08
CA SER A 185 3.22 -5.49 8.40
C SER A 185 2.47 -4.20 8.72
N ASP A 186 2.02 -3.43 7.72
CA ASP A 186 1.45 -2.08 7.93
C ASP A 186 2.36 -1.24 8.87
N ALA A 187 3.65 -1.25 8.55
CA ALA A 187 4.71 -0.83 9.46
C ALA A 187 4.78 0.70 9.55
N HIS A 188 4.60 1.23 10.76
CA HIS A 188 4.77 2.66 11.06
C HIS A 188 6.13 2.94 11.75
N TYR A 189 6.75 1.89 12.30
CA TYR A 189 8.08 1.92 12.91
C TYR A 189 8.99 0.88 12.27
N ILE A 190 10.31 1.12 12.30
CA ILE A 190 11.31 0.23 11.70
C ILE A 190 11.19 -1.20 12.25
N ASP A 191 10.93 -1.34 13.56
CA ASP A 191 10.82 -2.65 14.21
C ASP A 191 9.56 -3.43 13.83
N ASP A 192 8.56 -2.78 13.22
CA ASP A 192 7.36 -3.46 12.72
C ASP A 192 7.57 -4.09 11.33
N ILE A 193 8.61 -3.68 10.59
CA ILE A 193 8.88 -4.18 9.24
C ILE A 193 9.05 -5.70 9.29
N GLY A 194 8.19 -6.42 8.55
CA GLY A 194 8.20 -7.88 8.45
C GLY A 194 7.65 -8.62 9.66
N LYS A 195 6.96 -7.94 10.59
CA LYS A 195 6.24 -8.58 11.72
C LYS A 195 5.27 -9.67 11.27
N VAL A 196 4.65 -9.47 10.11
CA VAL A 196 3.98 -10.49 9.31
C VAL A 196 4.35 -10.24 7.85
N TYR A 197 4.37 -11.30 7.05
CA TYR A 197 4.64 -11.22 5.63
C TYR A 197 3.89 -12.34 4.90
N THR A 198 3.82 -12.21 3.57
CA THR A 198 3.21 -13.20 2.70
C THR A 198 4.29 -13.87 1.85
N GLU A 199 4.30 -15.20 1.82
CA GLU A 199 5.18 -15.95 0.92
C GLU A 199 4.55 -16.05 -0.47
N LEU A 200 5.19 -15.43 -1.46
CA LEU A 200 4.76 -15.49 -2.86
C LEU A 200 5.54 -16.56 -3.62
N LYS A 201 4.84 -17.51 -4.23
CA LYS A 201 5.45 -18.47 -5.15
C LYS A 201 5.50 -17.84 -6.54
N THR A 202 6.68 -17.41 -6.95
CA THR A 202 6.92 -16.73 -8.23
C THR A 202 8.16 -17.26 -8.94
N GLU A 203 8.19 -17.15 -10.26
CA GLU A 203 9.35 -17.51 -11.11
C GLU A 203 10.36 -16.35 -11.25
N GLY A 204 10.04 -15.17 -10.73
CA GLY A 204 10.90 -13.99 -10.75
C GLY A 204 10.28 -12.77 -10.04
N THR A 205 10.96 -11.63 -10.13
CA THR A 205 10.62 -10.41 -9.37
C THR A 205 10.06 -9.28 -10.24
N THR A 206 9.71 -9.55 -11.51
CA THR A 206 9.05 -8.52 -12.33
C THR A 206 7.66 -8.20 -11.78
N PHE A 207 7.16 -6.98 -12.04
CA PHE A 207 5.84 -6.55 -11.55
C PHE A 207 4.73 -7.51 -11.96
N GLU A 208 4.70 -7.94 -13.22
CA GLU A 208 3.71 -8.89 -13.74
C GLU A 208 3.80 -10.27 -13.06
N GLN A 209 5.01 -10.75 -12.76
CA GLN A 209 5.20 -12.01 -12.04
C GLN A 209 4.69 -11.90 -10.60
N ILE A 210 4.99 -10.79 -9.91
CA ILE A 210 4.52 -10.52 -8.56
C ILE A 210 3.00 -10.40 -8.53
N LYS A 211 2.41 -9.61 -9.43
CA LYS A 211 0.95 -9.47 -9.61
C LYS A 211 0.31 -10.84 -9.85
N SER A 212 0.87 -11.64 -10.74
CA SER A 212 0.37 -12.99 -11.00
C SER A 212 0.50 -13.91 -9.80
N ALA A 213 1.53 -13.76 -8.95
CA ALA A 213 1.70 -14.56 -7.75
C ALA A 213 0.68 -14.18 -6.67
N ILE A 214 0.43 -12.88 -6.48
CA ILE A 214 -0.62 -12.35 -5.60
C ILE A 214 -1.99 -12.88 -6.01
N ASN A 215 -2.32 -12.89 -7.30
CA ASN A 215 -3.63 -13.32 -7.78
C ASN A 215 -3.87 -14.84 -7.69
N ARG A 216 -2.87 -15.63 -7.27
CA ARG A 216 -2.90 -17.10 -7.23
C ARG A 216 -2.73 -17.68 -5.82
N ILE A 217 -2.55 -16.84 -4.79
CA ILE A 217 -2.32 -17.31 -3.42
C ILE A 217 -3.58 -17.88 -2.76
#